data_AF-A0A810N5N7-F1
#
_entry.id   AF-A0A810N5N7-F1
#
_cell.length_a   1.000
_cell.length_b   1.000
_cell.length_c   1.000
_cell.angle_alpha   90.00
_cell.angle_beta   90.00
_cell.angle_gamma   90.00
#
_symmetry.space_group_name_H-M   'P 1'
#
loop_
_entity.id
_entity.type
_entity.pdbx_description
1 polymer ?
#
loop_
_entity_poly.entity_id
_entity_poly.type
_entity_poly.pdbx_seq_one_letter_code
_entity_poly.pdbx_strand_id
1 'polypeptide(L)'
;MLGNGATPHTDRSPGVEDVSERVRELTARHLGYALADVRVDTPFLDLGADSLTMINMLRELEGEFSVRVAMRELFDEGDTPARLSRLVVARIGAGPATPAAAAAPPPAAAAATVTPALAAPAPVSARRPRPRRSRPRRSRPRPPWSRSRPRRYRPPWRSRR
;
A
#
# COMPACT_ATOMS: atom_id res chain seq x y z
N MET A 1 15.27 46.67 10.95
CA MET A 1 13.83 46.38 10.81
C MET A 1 13.58 44.99 11.35
N LEU A 2 12.90 44.92 12.50
CA LEU A 2 12.04 43.83 13.03
C LEU A 2 12.54 42.39 12.70
N GLY A 3 13.19 41.66 13.60
CA GLY A 3 12.62 41.27 14.89
C GLY A 3 11.68 40.06 14.76
N ASN A 4 12.09 38.98 14.09
CA ASN A 4 11.36 37.70 14.19
C ASN A 4 11.95 36.89 15.34
N GLY A 5 11.37 37.13 16.52
CA GLY A 5 11.62 36.35 17.72
C GLY A 5 11.22 34.90 17.49
N ALA A 6 12.21 34.01 17.45
CA ALA A 6 12.03 32.63 17.85
C ALA A 6 11.77 32.61 19.37
N THR A 7 10.51 32.85 19.74
CA THR A 7 10.00 32.57 21.10
C THR A 7 9.67 31.07 21.23
N PRO A 8 9.61 30.55 22.46
CA PRO A 8 10.23 29.30 22.89
C PRO A 8 9.39 28.06 22.56
N HIS A 9 10.07 26.92 22.40
CA HIS A 9 9.43 25.60 22.51
C HIS A 9 9.13 25.36 23.99
N THR A 10 8.07 26.01 24.50
CA THR A 10 7.44 25.64 25.77
C THR A 10 6.95 24.20 25.62
N ASP A 11 7.13 23.40 26.67
CA ASP A 11 6.55 22.07 26.93
C ASP A 11 5.02 22.10 26.79
N ARG A 12 4.54 22.24 25.56
CA ARG A 12 3.14 22.26 25.17
C ARG A 12 3.00 21.19 24.11
N SER A 13 2.06 20.28 24.31
CA SER A 13 1.70 19.30 23.29
C SER A 13 1.47 20.02 21.96
N PRO A 14 2.05 19.52 20.85
CA PRO A 14 1.98 20.20 19.56
C PRO A 14 0.53 20.43 19.15
N GLY A 15 0.21 21.65 18.73
CA GLY A 15 -1.12 22.01 18.25
C GLY A 15 -1.36 21.54 16.82
N VAL A 16 -2.62 21.60 16.36
CA VAL A 16 -2.98 21.22 14.98
C VAL A 16 -2.22 22.03 13.93
N GLU A 17 -1.96 23.31 14.21
CA GLU A 17 -1.19 24.19 13.32
C GLU A 17 0.28 23.76 13.19
N ASP A 18 0.92 23.38 14.30
CA ASP A 18 2.31 22.91 14.35
C ASP A 18 2.48 21.62 13.56
N VAL A 19 1.58 20.66 13.78
CA VAL A 19 1.56 19.42 13.01
C VAL A 19 1.20 19.67 11.54
N SER A 20 0.30 20.62 11.24
CA SER A 20 -0.05 20.97 9.85
C SER A 20 1.14 21.55 9.10
N GLU A 21 1.87 22.47 9.73
CA GLU A 21 3.10 23.04 9.17
C GLU A 21 4.10 21.92 8.88
N ARG A 22 4.30 21.03 9.86
CA ARG A 22 5.22 19.90 9.73
C ARG A 22 4.86 18.94 8.60
N VAL A 23 3.57 18.61 8.48
CA VAL A 23 3.06 17.78 7.37
C VAL A 23 3.33 18.45 6.03
N ARG A 24 3.09 19.77 5.91
CA ARG A 24 3.36 20.51 4.67
C ARG A 24 4.85 20.58 4.36
N GLU A 25 5.71 20.74 5.36
CA GLU A 25 7.17 20.70 5.17
C GLU A 25 7.61 19.35 4.60
N LEU A 26 7.10 18.25 5.15
CA LEU A 26 7.39 16.90 4.66
C LEU A 26 6.89 16.73 3.22
N THR A 27 5.67 17.16 2.92
CA THR A 27 5.12 17.15 1.55
C THR A 27 5.99 17.95 0.59
N ALA A 28 6.31 19.19 0.94
CA ALA A 28 7.15 20.08 0.13
C ALA A 28 8.53 19.46 -0.13
N ARG A 29 9.16 18.92 0.91
CA ARG A 29 10.47 18.24 0.84
C ARG A 29 10.45 17.04 -0.10
N HIS A 30 9.43 16.20 -0.02
CA HIS A 30 9.35 14.98 -0.83
C HIS A 30 8.95 15.25 -2.28
N LEU A 31 8.17 16.30 -2.53
CA LEU A 31 7.75 16.71 -3.88
C LEU A 31 8.73 17.68 -4.55
N GLY A 32 9.67 18.25 -3.79
CA GLY A 32 10.59 19.28 -4.29
C GLY A 32 9.91 20.64 -4.48
N TYR A 33 8.82 20.91 -3.76
CA TYR A 33 8.08 22.17 -3.79
C TYR A 33 8.53 23.12 -2.69
N ALA A 34 8.19 24.40 -2.85
CA ALA A 34 8.28 25.36 -1.75
C ALA A 34 7.11 25.16 -0.79
N LEU A 35 7.31 25.41 0.51
CA LEU A 35 6.25 25.31 1.53
C LEU A 35 5.02 26.17 1.19
N ALA A 36 5.23 27.32 0.54
CA ALA A 36 4.18 28.23 0.09
C ALA A 36 3.28 27.64 -1.03
N ASP A 37 3.79 26.66 -1.78
CA ASP A 37 3.08 26.01 -2.89
C ASP A 37 2.16 24.88 -2.39
N VAL A 38 2.51 24.27 -1.25
CA VAL A 38 1.72 23.23 -0.59
C VAL A 38 0.59 23.86 0.22
N ARG A 39 -0.65 23.78 -0.27
CA ARG A 39 -1.84 24.27 0.45
C ARG A 39 -2.34 23.24 1.47
N VAL A 40 -2.84 23.74 2.60
CA VAL A 40 -3.36 22.91 3.72
C VAL A 40 -4.61 22.09 3.36
N ASP A 41 -5.41 22.57 2.41
CA ASP A 41 -6.70 22.00 2.02
C ASP A 41 -6.64 21.21 0.70
N THR A 42 -5.44 21.11 0.10
CA THR A 42 -5.27 20.38 -1.16
C THR A 42 -4.91 18.92 -0.87
N PRO A 43 -5.59 17.96 -1.52
CA PRO A 43 -5.28 16.55 -1.33
C PRO A 43 -3.86 16.21 -1.74
N PHE A 44 -3.21 15.29 -1.03
CA PHE A 44 -1.85 14.88 -1.34
C PHE A 44 -1.70 14.36 -2.77
N LEU A 45 -2.68 13.62 -3.27
CA LEU A 45 -2.72 13.11 -4.65
C LEU A 45 -2.75 14.24 -5.68
N ASP A 46 -3.48 15.33 -5.42
CA ASP A 46 -3.57 16.50 -6.30
C ASP A 46 -2.25 17.29 -6.35
N LEU A 47 -1.49 17.26 -5.25
CA LEU A 47 -0.13 17.80 -5.20
C LEU A 47 0.89 16.91 -5.94
N GLY A 48 0.51 15.70 -6.34
CA GLY A 48 1.39 14.72 -6.97
C GLY A 48 2.12 13.82 -5.97
N ALA A 49 1.65 13.71 -4.73
CA ALA A 49 2.19 12.73 -3.79
C ALA A 49 1.73 11.32 -4.16
N ASP A 50 2.69 10.45 -4.42
CA ASP A 50 2.46 9.02 -4.61
C ASP A 50 2.39 8.27 -3.26
N SER A 51 1.97 7.01 -3.32
CA SER A 51 1.92 6.10 -2.16
C SER A 51 3.26 6.02 -1.41
N LEU A 52 4.40 6.04 -2.12
CA LEU A 52 5.72 6.01 -1.47
C LEU A 52 6.01 7.29 -0.69
N THR A 53 5.66 8.44 -1.26
CA THR A 53 5.79 9.74 -0.59
C THR A 53 4.95 9.77 0.68
N MET A 54 3.68 9.35 0.58
CA MET A 54 2.78 9.27 1.72
C MET A 54 3.27 8.29 2.80
N ILE A 55 3.78 7.11 2.43
CA ILE A 55 4.36 6.15 3.39
C ILE A 55 5.57 6.75 4.12
N ASN A 56 6.45 7.46 3.41
CA ASN A 56 7.60 8.10 4.03
C ASN A 56 7.16 9.21 4.99
N MET A 57 6.21 10.05 4.59
CA MET A 57 5.65 11.09 5.45
C MET A 57 5.04 10.49 6.72
N LEU A 58 4.23 9.43 6.59
CA LEU A 58 3.65 8.74 7.72
C LEU A 58 4.75 8.24 8.67
N ARG A 59 5.77 7.54 8.17
CA ARG A 59 6.88 7.03 9.01
C ARG A 59 7.62 8.12 9.79
N GLU A 60 7.86 9.27 9.17
CA GLU A 60 8.50 10.41 9.83
C GLU A 60 7.58 10.96 10.95
N LEU A 61 6.28 11.11 10.68
CA LEU A 61 5.30 11.53 11.68
C LEU A 61 5.16 10.50 12.82
N GLU A 62 5.23 9.21 12.51
CA GLU A 62 5.23 8.14 13.52
C GLU A 62 6.44 8.24 14.44
N GLY A 63 7.63 8.56 13.88
CA GLY A 63 8.85 8.74 14.66
C GLY A 63 8.86 10.02 15.50
N GLU A 64 8.29 11.10 14.99
CA GLU A 64 8.31 12.43 15.63
C GLU A 64 7.23 12.59 16.70
N PHE A 65 5.99 12.14 16.42
CA PHE A 65 4.85 12.30 17.31
C PHE A 65 4.47 11.01 18.06
N SER A 66 5.16 9.90 17.80
CA SER A 66 4.88 8.58 18.38
C SER A 66 3.44 8.08 18.14
N VAL A 67 2.81 8.56 17.07
CA VAL A 67 1.47 8.16 16.61
C VAL A 67 1.58 7.10 15.52
N ARG A 68 0.52 6.34 15.23
CA ARG A 68 0.46 5.47 14.05
C ARG A 68 -0.79 5.78 13.25
N VAL A 69 -0.63 6.09 11.97
CA VAL A 69 -1.73 6.34 11.03
C VAL A 69 -1.64 5.30 9.93
N ALA A 70 -2.72 4.55 9.71
CA ALA A 70 -2.75 3.55 8.65
C ALA A 70 -2.98 4.21 7.29
N MET A 71 -2.42 3.64 6.22
CA MET A 71 -2.60 4.17 4.86
C MET A 71 -4.07 4.30 4.45
N ARG A 72 -4.92 3.36 4.89
CA ARG A 72 -6.36 3.43 4.66
C ARG A 72 -6.99 4.66 5.32
N GLU A 73 -6.63 4.95 6.56
CA GLU A 73 -7.15 6.11 7.30
C GLU A 73 -6.64 7.42 6.71
N LEU A 74 -5.38 7.44 6.24
CA LEU A 74 -4.87 8.59 5.49
C LEU A 74 -5.76 8.90 4.28
N PHE A 75 -6.20 7.90 3.52
CA PHE A 75 -7.05 8.14 2.35
C PHE A 75 -8.52 8.44 2.69
N ASP A 76 -9.02 7.93 3.82
CA ASP A 76 -10.43 8.07 4.22
C ASP A 76 -10.68 9.39 4.97
N GLU A 77 -9.80 9.70 5.92
CA GLU A 77 -9.97 10.81 6.87
C GLU A 77 -8.85 11.85 6.80
N GLY A 78 -7.68 11.49 6.26
CA GLY A 78 -6.44 12.29 6.32
C GLY A 78 -5.91 12.74 4.97
N ASP A 79 -6.76 12.91 3.95
CA ASP A 79 -6.34 13.08 2.54
C ASP A 79 -5.65 14.43 2.24
N THR A 80 -5.74 15.38 3.16
CA THR A 80 -5.13 16.72 3.09
C THR A 80 -4.22 17.00 4.29
N PRO A 81 -3.25 17.93 4.19
CA PRO A 81 -2.40 18.30 5.32
C PRO A 81 -3.16 18.72 6.58
N ALA A 82 -4.24 19.50 6.44
CA ALA A 82 -5.07 19.94 7.57
C ALA A 82 -5.86 18.80 8.23
N ARG A 83 -6.26 17.78 7.45
CA ARG A 83 -6.98 16.64 7.99
C ARG A 83 -6.04 15.66 8.68
N LEU A 84 -4.90 15.37 8.05
CA LEU A 84 -3.87 14.51 8.63
C LEU A 84 -3.37 15.07 9.96
N SER A 85 -3.15 16.38 10.06
CA SER A 85 -2.69 17.01 11.30
C SER A 85 -3.70 16.89 12.45
N ARG A 86 -5.01 17.04 12.15
CA ARG A 86 -6.07 16.82 13.14
C ARG A 86 -6.09 15.37 13.63
N LEU A 87 -5.93 14.42 12.72
CA LEU A 87 -5.89 12.98 13.03
C LEU A 87 -4.70 12.68 13.95
N VAL A 88 -3.51 13.22 13.64
CA VAL A 88 -2.31 13.09 14.45
C VAL A 88 -2.51 13.70 15.85
N VAL A 89 -2.99 14.95 15.96
CA VAL A 89 -3.21 15.61 17.27
C VAL A 89 -4.24 14.88 18.12
N ALA A 90 -5.33 14.40 17.52
CA ALA A 90 -6.32 13.58 18.22
C ALA A 90 -5.69 12.31 18.80
N ARG A 91 -4.70 11.73 18.12
CA ARG A 91 -3.98 10.53 18.55
C ARG A 91 -2.95 10.79 19.64
N ILE A 92 -2.29 11.95 19.61
CA ILE A 92 -1.35 12.37 20.67
C ILE A 92 -2.10 12.48 22.02
N GLY A 93 -3.31 13.03 22.01
CA GLY A 93 -4.14 13.17 23.23
C GLY A 93 -4.76 11.87 23.74
N ALA A 94 -4.98 10.88 22.86
CA ALA A 94 -5.61 9.60 23.21
C ALA A 94 -4.65 8.56 23.82
N GLY A 95 -3.35 8.87 23.88
CA GLY A 95 -2.31 7.88 24.22
C GLY A 95 -2.12 6.85 23.08
N PRO A 96 -1.17 5.90 23.23
CA PRO A 96 -0.90 4.90 22.21
C PRO A 96 -2.10 3.94 22.10
N ALA A 97 -3.12 4.32 21.33
CA ALA A 97 -4.19 3.39 21.03
C ALA A 97 -3.59 2.27 20.18
N THR A 98 -3.46 1.11 20.82
CA THR A 98 -3.27 -0.20 20.18
C THR A 98 -4.14 -0.22 18.93
N PRO A 99 -3.60 -0.62 17.77
CA PRO A 99 -4.35 -0.53 16.52
C PRO A 99 -5.72 -1.16 16.74
N ALA A 100 -6.77 -0.35 16.66
CA ALA A 100 -8.08 -0.85 16.35
C ALA A 100 -7.85 -1.63 15.07
N ALA A 101 -7.89 -2.96 15.20
CA ALA A 101 -7.71 -3.89 14.13
C ALA A 101 -8.48 -3.32 12.97
N ALA A 102 -7.75 -2.89 11.94
CA ALA A 102 -8.32 -2.62 10.64
C ALA A 102 -9.29 -3.75 10.44
N ALA A 103 -10.59 -3.41 10.40
CA ALA A 103 -11.64 -4.35 10.12
C ALA A 103 -11.16 -5.10 8.89
N ALA A 104 -10.65 -6.31 9.13
CA ALA A 104 -10.50 -7.27 8.08
C ALA A 104 -11.88 -7.28 7.45
N PRO A 105 -12.01 -7.17 6.11
CA PRO A 105 -13.21 -7.71 5.52
C PRO A 105 -13.38 -9.10 6.17
N PRO A 106 -14.58 -9.46 6.67
CA PRO A 106 -14.76 -10.76 7.29
C PRO A 106 -14.09 -11.78 6.37
N PRO A 107 -13.36 -12.78 6.90
CA PRO A 107 -12.84 -13.81 6.03
C PRO A 107 -14.04 -14.24 5.19
N ALA A 108 -13.92 -14.10 3.88
CA ALA A 108 -14.72 -14.87 2.97
C ALA A 108 -14.38 -16.32 3.31
N ALA A 109 -15.04 -16.82 4.35
CA ALA A 109 -15.10 -18.21 4.69
C ALA A 109 -15.70 -18.82 3.43
N ALA A 110 -14.82 -19.47 2.69
CA ALA A 110 -15.18 -20.40 1.65
C ALA A 110 -16.26 -21.33 2.22
N ALA A 111 -17.46 -21.28 1.65
CA ALA A 111 -18.36 -22.42 1.52
C ALA A 111 -19.65 -21.94 0.84
N ALA A 112 -19.65 -21.97 -0.50
CA ALA A 112 -20.84 -22.48 -1.15
C ALA A 112 -20.98 -23.94 -0.71
N THR A 113 -21.63 -24.15 0.42
CA THR A 113 -22.05 -25.47 0.88
C THR A 113 -23.09 -25.93 -0.12
N VAL A 114 -22.64 -26.65 -1.15
CA VAL A 114 -23.51 -27.57 -1.88
C VAL A 114 -24.10 -28.51 -0.84
N THR A 115 -25.38 -28.33 -0.55
CA THR A 115 -26.15 -29.16 0.35
C THR A 115 -26.05 -30.62 -0.11
N PRO A 116 -25.52 -31.56 0.71
CA PRO A 116 -25.64 -32.97 0.41
C PRO A 116 -27.06 -33.42 0.78
N ALA A 117 -28.01 -33.25 -0.14
CA ALA A 117 -29.31 -33.90 -0.04
C ALA A 117 -29.17 -35.35 -0.50
N LEU A 118 -28.85 -36.21 0.47
CA LEU A 118 -28.86 -37.66 0.33
C LEU A 118 -30.32 -38.12 0.16
N ALA A 119 -30.72 -38.44 -1.08
CA ALA A 119 -31.89 -39.25 -1.37
C ALA A 119 -31.46 -40.42 -2.26
N ALA A 120 -31.61 -41.63 -1.71
CA ALA A 120 -31.12 -42.91 -2.20
C ALA A 120 -32.05 -43.52 -3.30
N PRO A 121 -31.95 -44.82 -3.67
CA PRO A 121 -31.30 -45.30 -4.90
C PRO A 121 -32.20 -46.10 -5.89
N ALA A 122 -31.63 -46.37 -7.08
CA ALA A 122 -31.94 -47.44 -8.08
C ALA A 122 -33.08 -47.20 -9.11
N PRO A 123 -33.15 -47.93 -10.27
CA PRO A 123 -32.29 -48.99 -10.78
C PRO A 123 -31.79 -48.81 -12.23
N VAL A 124 -30.92 -49.75 -12.60
CA VAL A 124 -30.23 -49.97 -13.87
C VAL A 124 -31.13 -49.87 -15.12
N SER A 125 -30.63 -49.25 -16.18
CA SER A 125 -30.98 -49.64 -17.55
C SER A 125 -29.73 -49.76 -18.40
N ALA A 126 -29.38 -51.02 -18.62
CA ALA A 126 -28.31 -51.47 -19.48
C ALA A 126 -28.48 -50.98 -20.93
N ARG A 127 -27.34 -50.74 -21.59
CA ARG A 127 -27.01 -51.09 -22.99
C ARG A 127 -25.73 -50.33 -23.35
N ARG A 128 -24.63 -50.89 -23.86
CA ARG A 128 -24.06 -52.24 -24.07
C ARG A 128 -22.58 -51.93 -24.44
N PRO A 129 -21.61 -52.86 -24.30
CA PRO A 129 -20.20 -52.56 -24.47
C PRO A 129 -19.78 -52.68 -25.95
N ARG A 130 -18.77 -51.93 -26.37
CA ARG A 130 -17.91 -52.33 -27.50
C ARG A 130 -16.43 -52.05 -27.18
N PRO A 131 -15.59 -53.09 -27.13
CA PRO A 131 -14.16 -52.93 -27.07
C PRO A 131 -13.61 -52.79 -28.48
N ARG A 132 -12.59 -51.94 -28.69
CA ARG A 132 -11.53 -52.27 -29.64
C ARG A 132 -10.27 -51.45 -29.41
N ARG A 133 -9.22 -52.21 -29.07
CA ARG A 133 -7.82 -51.83 -29.01
C ARG A 133 -7.37 -51.04 -30.26
N SER A 134 -6.30 -50.26 -30.05
CA SER A 134 -5.09 -50.16 -30.89
C SER A 134 -4.82 -48.77 -31.47
N ARG A 135 -3.91 -48.00 -30.86
CA ARG A 135 -2.50 -47.89 -31.31
C ARG A 135 -1.71 -46.85 -30.49
N PRO A 136 -0.44 -47.14 -30.16
CA PRO A 136 0.55 -46.12 -29.81
C PRO A 136 1.23 -45.56 -31.07
N ARG A 137 2.12 -44.56 -30.89
CA ARG A 137 2.92 -43.78 -31.87
C ARG A 137 2.16 -42.59 -32.49
N ARG A 138 2.73 -41.39 -32.66
CA ARG A 138 4.13 -40.96 -32.63
C ARG A 138 4.18 -39.43 -32.47
N SER A 139 5.14 -38.97 -31.66
CA SER A 139 5.98 -37.78 -31.81
C SER A 139 5.46 -36.59 -32.66
N ARG A 140 5.46 -35.41 -32.03
CA ARG A 140 5.94 -34.20 -32.70
C ARG A 140 6.99 -33.48 -31.84
N PRO A 141 8.22 -33.28 -32.36
CA PRO A 141 9.30 -32.60 -31.67
C PRO A 141 9.08 -31.08 -31.60
N ARG A 142 9.58 -30.45 -30.53
CA ARG A 142 9.58 -28.99 -30.34
C ARG A 142 10.51 -28.35 -31.39
N PRO A 143 10.12 -27.22 -32.02
CA PRO A 143 10.96 -26.55 -33.01
C PRO A 143 12.24 -25.93 -32.40
N PRO A 144 13.36 -25.87 -33.16
CA PRO A 144 14.72 -25.65 -32.65
C PRO A 144 15.15 -24.18 -32.53
N TRP A 145 14.26 -23.26 -32.17
CA TRP A 145 14.59 -21.83 -32.12
C TRP A 145 14.14 -21.15 -30.82
N SER A 146 14.64 -21.59 -29.67
CA SER A 146 14.68 -20.69 -28.51
C SER A 146 16.06 -20.72 -27.89
N ARG A 147 17.04 -20.45 -28.77
CA ARG A 147 18.44 -20.25 -28.43
C ARG A 147 18.83 -18.85 -28.89
N SER A 148 18.40 -17.85 -28.13
CA SER A 148 18.94 -16.49 -28.23
C SER A 148 19.60 -16.14 -26.90
N ARG A 149 20.90 -15.88 -27.03
CA ARG A 149 21.97 -15.86 -26.03
C ARG A 149 21.80 -14.75 -24.97
N PRO A 150 22.51 -14.87 -23.83
CA PRO A 150 22.54 -13.86 -22.78
C PRO A 150 23.10 -12.54 -23.31
N ARG A 151 22.38 -11.45 -23.05
CA ARG A 151 22.87 -10.08 -23.24
C ARG A 151 23.96 -9.84 -22.20
N ARG A 152 25.22 -10.08 -22.59
CA ARG A 152 26.41 -9.81 -21.78
C ARG A 152 26.53 -8.29 -21.63
N TYR A 153 26.04 -7.76 -20.52
CA TYR A 153 26.21 -6.36 -20.16
C TYR A 153 27.68 -6.15 -19.73
N ARG A 154 28.39 -5.23 -20.39
CA ARG A 154 29.78 -4.88 -20.11
C ARG A 154 29.76 -3.50 -19.44
N PRO A 155 30.04 -3.38 -18.13
CA PRO A 155 30.07 -2.07 -17.49
C PRO A 155 31.34 -1.29 -17.91
N PRO A 156 31.25 0.03 -18.14
CA PRO A 156 32.39 0.85 -18.51
C PRO A 156 33.06 1.42 -17.25
N TRP A 157 34.02 0.71 -16.68
CA TRP A 157 34.98 1.31 -15.74
C TRP A 157 36.25 0.47 -15.63
N ARG A 158 37.39 1.17 -15.50
CA ARG A 158 38.79 0.70 -15.33
C ARG A 158 39.59 0.30 -16.57
N SER A 159 40.02 1.32 -17.30
CA SER A 159 41.40 1.40 -17.82
C SER A 159 42.16 2.44 -16.99
N ARG A 160 42.92 1.99 -15.98
CA ARG A 160 44.01 2.75 -15.36
C ARG A 160 44.91 1.81 -14.54
N ARG A 161 45.94 1.28 -15.18
CA ARG A 161 47.32 1.24 -14.68
C ARG A 161 48.25 0.78 -15.78
#